data_AF-A0AAD8K482-F1
#
_entry.id   AF-A0AAD8K482-F1
#
_cell.length_a   1.000
_cell.length_b   1.000
_cell.length_c   1.000
_cell.angle_alpha   90.00
_cell.angle_beta   90.00
_cell.angle_gamma   90.00
#
_symmetry.space_group_name_H-M   'P 1'
#
loop_
_entity.id
_entity.type
_entity.pdbx_description
1 polymer ?
#
loop_
_entity_poly.entity_id
_entity_poly.type
_entity_poly.pdbx_seq_one_letter_code
_entity_poly.pdbx_strand_id
1 'polypeptide(L)'
;MHQKDLSAQVSAETDPVNILPKVVSLLYIQFYGRALQAPGRAISVAISKLKDKLDDSAYKTLEEYHAATVTLLTLISASTGDEKDCTSDRSLSKKEFLERMMPALKTLVSQ
;
A
#
# COMPACT_ATOMS: atom_id res chain seq x y z
N MET A 1 12.65 -12.75 -14.72
CA MET A 1 13.44 -12.51 -13.49
C MET A 1 12.84 -11.44 -12.56
N HIS A 2 11.91 -10.59 -13.01
CA HIS A 2 11.42 -9.46 -12.19
C HIS A 2 10.44 -9.82 -11.04
N GLN A 3 9.64 -10.89 -11.15
CA GLN A 3 8.62 -11.22 -10.15
C GLN A 3 9.21 -11.82 -8.85
N LYS A 4 10.20 -12.72 -8.98
CA LYS A 4 10.88 -13.33 -7.82
C LYS A 4 11.63 -12.30 -6.99
N ASP A 5 12.26 -11.34 -7.66
CA ASP A 5 12.95 -10.23 -7.00
C ASP A 5 11.95 -9.32 -6.26
N LEU A 6 10.82 -8.98 -6.89
CA LEU A 6 9.79 -8.15 -6.26
C LEU A 6 9.13 -8.82 -5.05
N SER A 7 8.93 -10.15 -5.07
CA SER A 7 8.43 -10.90 -3.91
C SER A 7 9.41 -10.87 -2.72
N ALA A 8 10.71 -10.99 -2.99
CA ALA A 8 11.75 -10.83 -1.97
C ALA A 8 11.75 -9.40 -1.41
N GLN A 9 11.60 -8.39 -2.27
CA GLN A 9 11.50 -6.98 -1.85
C GLN A 9 10.27 -6.70 -0.99
N VAL A 10 9.10 -7.29 -1.30
CA VAL A 10 7.90 -7.18 -0.45
C VAL A 10 8.14 -7.83 0.90
N SER A 11 8.75 -9.01 0.93
CA SER A 11 9.06 -9.72 2.17
C SER A 11 10.01 -8.92 3.07
N ALA A 12 11.07 -8.34 2.50
CA ALA A 12 12.07 -7.57 3.22
C ALA A 12 11.66 -6.12 3.55
N GLU A 13 10.60 -5.59 2.93
CA GLU A 13 10.14 -4.23 3.20
C GLU A 13 9.64 -4.10 4.65
N THR A 14 10.07 -3.01 5.31
CA THR A 14 9.71 -2.67 6.68
C THR A 14 8.94 -1.35 6.76
N ASP A 15 9.00 -0.52 5.71
CA ASP A 15 8.29 0.73 5.67
C ASP A 15 6.82 0.53 5.23
N PRO A 16 5.84 0.94 6.06
CA PRO A 16 4.42 0.73 5.79
C PRO A 16 3.88 1.58 4.62
N VAL A 17 4.59 2.59 4.15
CA VAL A 17 4.17 3.39 2.98
C VAL A 17 4.73 2.78 1.69
N ASN A 18 6.00 2.37 1.71
CA ASN A 18 6.71 1.84 0.55
C ASN A 18 6.29 0.42 0.17
N ILE A 19 5.69 -0.34 1.09
CA ILE A 19 5.21 -1.68 0.78
C ILE A 19 3.99 -1.69 -0.16
N LEU A 20 3.13 -0.68 -0.06
CA LEU A 20 1.90 -0.58 -0.86
C LEU A 20 2.18 -0.59 -2.37
N PRO A 21 3.04 0.29 -2.94
CA PRO A 21 3.33 0.25 -4.37
C PRO A 21 3.99 -1.07 -4.81
N LYS A 22 4.79 -1.71 -3.95
CA LYS A 22 5.43 -3.01 -4.26
C LYS A 22 4.40 -4.14 -4.34
N VAL A 23 3.50 -4.22 -3.36
CA VAL A 23 2.41 -5.20 -3.35
C VAL A 23 1.47 -5.00 -4.53
N VAL A 24 1.03 -3.76 -4.79
CA VAL A 24 0.16 -3.45 -5.94
C VAL A 24 0.84 -3.81 -7.26
N SER A 25 2.13 -3.50 -7.41
CA SER A 25 2.89 -3.86 -8.62
C SER A 25 2.98 -5.38 -8.81
N LEU A 26 3.21 -6.12 -7.72
CA LEU A 26 3.32 -7.58 -7.76
C LEU A 26 1.98 -8.23 -8.08
N LEU A 27 0.89 -7.79 -7.45
CA LEU A 27 -0.48 -8.23 -7.77
C LEU A 27 -0.81 -7.95 -9.24
N TYR A 28 -0.46 -6.76 -9.73
CA TYR A 28 -0.71 -6.40 -11.12
C TYR A 28 0.04 -7.32 -12.10
N ILE A 29 1.29 -7.65 -11.80
CA ILE A 29 2.07 -8.62 -12.59
C ILE A 29 1.46 -10.03 -12.50
N GLN A 30 1.03 -10.48 -11.31
CA GLN A 30 0.43 -11.80 -11.09
C GLN A 30 -0.87 -11.98 -11.88
N PHE A 31 -1.77 -11.00 -11.86
CA PHE A 31 -3.09 -11.12 -12.50
C PHE A 31 -3.13 -10.71 -13.98
N TYR A 32 -2.29 -9.76 -14.39
CA TYR A 32 -2.32 -9.20 -15.74
C TYR A 32 -1.08 -9.56 -16.59
N GLY A 33 -0.09 -10.25 -16.02
CA GLY A 33 1.12 -10.67 -16.73
C GLY A 33 2.02 -9.53 -17.20
N ARG A 34 1.78 -8.30 -16.74
CA ARG A 34 2.51 -7.10 -17.15
C ARG A 34 2.79 -6.18 -15.98
N ALA A 35 3.88 -5.43 -16.07
CA ALA A 35 4.18 -4.40 -15.09
C ALA A 35 3.14 -3.27 -15.15
N LEU A 36 2.88 -2.67 -14.00
CA LEU A 36 2.11 -1.44 -13.92
C LEU A 36 2.93 -0.31 -14.57
N GLN A 37 2.64 0.02 -15.83
CA GLN A 37 3.19 1.23 -16.44
C GLN A 37 2.41 2.43 -15.91
N ALA A 38 2.99 3.21 -15.00
CA ALA A 38 2.39 4.50 -14.69
C ALA A 38 3.30 5.48 -13.93
N PRO A 39 3.32 6.77 -14.33
CA PRO A 39 3.75 7.89 -13.50
C PRO A 39 2.61 8.33 -12.54
N GLY A 40 2.93 8.63 -11.28
CA GLY A 40 2.01 9.30 -10.35
C GLY A 40 0.83 8.48 -9.83
N ARG A 41 -0.41 8.95 -10.04
CA ARG A 41 -1.71 8.47 -9.45
C ARG A 41 -2.13 7.03 -9.85
N ALA A 42 -1.18 6.22 -10.28
CA ALA A 42 -1.33 4.85 -10.72
C ALA A 42 -1.98 3.91 -9.71
N ILE A 43 -1.67 4.11 -8.42
CA ILE A 43 -1.93 3.10 -7.39
C ILE A 43 -3.43 2.92 -7.18
N SER A 44 -4.18 4.02 -7.01
CA SER A 44 -5.65 3.95 -6.85
C SER A 44 -6.32 3.29 -8.07
N VAL A 45 -5.90 3.66 -9.28
CA VAL A 45 -6.43 3.06 -10.52
C VAL A 45 -6.08 1.57 -10.63
N ALA A 46 -4.87 1.19 -10.24
CA ALA A 46 -4.43 -0.21 -10.21
C ALA A 46 -5.24 -1.01 -9.19
N ILE A 47 -5.48 -0.47 -8.00
CA ILE A 47 -6.32 -1.09 -6.97
C ILE A 47 -7.74 -1.28 -7.50
N SER A 48 -8.36 -0.26 -8.11
CA SER A 48 -9.69 -0.40 -8.71
C SER A 48 -9.74 -1.51 -9.77
N LYS A 49 -8.70 -1.67 -10.60
CA LYS A 49 -8.59 -2.76 -11.57
C LYS A 49 -8.37 -4.14 -10.93
N LEU A 50 -7.78 -4.19 -9.73
CA LEU A 50 -7.59 -5.43 -9.00
C LEU A 50 -8.88 -5.92 -8.33
N LYS A 51 -9.91 -5.07 -8.21
CA LYS A 51 -11.21 -5.44 -7.63
C LYS A 51 -11.83 -6.68 -8.29
N ASP A 52 -11.81 -6.75 -9.62
CA ASP A 52 -12.39 -7.88 -10.37
C ASP A 52 -11.49 -9.13 -10.39
N LYS A 53 -10.32 -9.07 -9.73
CA LYS A 53 -9.31 -10.15 -9.70
C LYS A 53 -9.06 -10.71 -8.31
N LEU A 54 -9.32 -9.92 -7.29
CA LEU A 54 -9.16 -10.29 -5.88
C LEU A 54 -10.50 -10.69 -5.30
N ASP A 55 -10.50 -11.66 -4.38
CA ASP A 55 -11.66 -11.92 -3.54
C ASP A 55 -11.99 -10.70 -2.67
N ASP A 56 -13.25 -10.54 -2.27
CA ASP A 56 -13.75 -9.38 -1.51
C ASP A 56 -12.90 -9.05 -0.27
N SER A 57 -12.45 -10.09 0.46
CA SER A 57 -11.57 -9.96 1.62
C SER A 57 -10.20 -9.35 1.28
N ALA A 58 -9.59 -9.84 0.19
CA ALA A 58 -8.28 -9.40 -0.27
C ALA A 58 -8.36 -7.97 -0.83
N TYR A 59 -9.40 -7.66 -1.61
CA TYR A 59 -9.64 -6.32 -2.12
C TYR A 59 -9.87 -5.33 -0.97
N LYS A 60 -10.71 -5.68 0.02
CA LYS A 60 -10.96 -4.83 1.19
C LYS A 60 -9.69 -4.53 1.97
N THR A 61 -8.84 -5.54 2.19
CA THR A 61 -7.53 -5.36 2.85
C THR A 61 -6.66 -4.36 2.09
N LEU A 62 -6.58 -4.49 0.76
CA LEU A 62 -5.79 -3.61 -0.09
C LEU A 62 -6.34 -2.17 -0.12
N GLU A 63 -7.66 -2.02 -0.21
CA GLU A 63 -8.35 -0.72 -0.26
C GLU A 63 -8.22 0.03 1.07
N GLU A 64 -8.42 -0.66 2.20
CA GLU A 64 -8.27 -0.09 3.55
C GLU A 64 -6.83 0.35 3.80
N TYR A 65 -5.85 -0.45 3.40
CA TYR A 65 -4.44 -0.10 3.50
C TYR A 65 -4.12 1.16 2.70
N HIS A 66 -4.55 1.23 1.43
CA HIS A 66 -4.34 2.40 0.58
C HIS A 66 -5.00 3.66 1.15
N ALA A 67 -6.23 3.57 1.65
CA ALA A 67 -6.92 4.70 2.27
C ALA A 67 -6.17 5.21 3.51
N ALA A 68 -5.66 4.31 4.34
CA ALA A 68 -4.86 4.66 5.50
C ALA A 68 -3.50 5.29 5.11
N THR A 69 -2.84 4.80 4.06
CA THR A 69 -1.60 5.40 3.52
C THR A 69 -1.84 6.82 3.01
N VAL A 70 -2.91 7.04 2.22
CA VAL A 70 -3.26 8.38 1.73
C VAL A 70 -3.56 9.33 2.89
N THR A 71 -4.26 8.85 3.92
CA THR A 71 -4.54 9.63 5.13
C THR A 71 -3.25 10.03 5.85
N LEU A 72 -2.32 9.09 6.04
CA LEU A 72 -1.02 9.37 6.66
C LEU A 72 -0.23 10.43 5.88
N LEU A 73 -0.10 10.26 4.56
CA LEU A 73 0.62 11.20 3.69
C LEU A 73 -0.02 12.59 3.71
N THR A 74 -1.35 12.66 3.81
CA THR A 74 -2.09 13.93 3.93
C THR A 74 -1.80 14.60 5.27
N LEU A 75 -1.83 13.85 6.38
CA LEU A 75 -1.51 14.37 7.72
C LEU A 75 -0.07 14.88 7.81
N ILE A 76 0.89 14.15 7.25
CA ILE A 76 2.30 14.57 7.18
C ILE A 76 2.43 15.86 6.36
N SER A 77 1.75 15.94 5.22
CA SER A 77 1.77 17.12 4.35
C SER A 77 1.10 18.34 4.97
N ALA A 78 0.08 18.14 5.83
CA ALA A 78 -0.59 19.22 6.55
C ALA A 78 0.24 19.74 7.74
N SER A 79 1.16 18.95 8.27
CA SER A 79 1.97 19.27 9.47
C SER A 79 3.08 20.30 9.22
N THR A 80 3.31 20.72 7.97
CA THR A 80 4.42 21.62 7.60
C THR A 80 4.20 23.11 7.92
N GLY A 81 3.12 23.53 8.59
CA GLY A 81 2.89 24.96 8.88
C GLY A 81 1.97 25.29 10.06
N ASP A 82 2.49 25.22 11.29
CA ASP A 82 1.81 25.52 12.57
C ASP A 82 0.84 24.42 13.09
N GLU A 83 0.85 24.16 14.40
CA GLU A 83 0.10 23.12 15.16
C GLU A 83 0.68 21.69 15.17
N LYS A 84 1.77 21.49 15.93
CA LYS A 84 2.57 20.24 15.96
C LYS A 84 2.06 19.12 16.85
N ASP A 85 1.12 19.33 17.77
CA ASP A 85 0.77 18.28 18.74
C ASP A 85 -0.35 17.35 18.23
N CYS A 86 -1.56 17.86 17.94
CA CYS A 86 -2.69 16.98 17.56
C CYS A 86 -2.52 16.27 16.20
N THR A 87 -1.82 16.88 15.25
CA THR A 87 -1.57 16.26 13.93
C THR A 87 -0.53 15.15 14.03
N SER A 88 0.44 15.30 14.93
CA SER A 88 1.52 14.33 15.13
C SER A 88 0.98 13.04 15.76
N ASP A 89 0.13 13.11 16.79
CA ASP A 89 -0.55 11.94 17.38
C ASP A 89 -1.38 11.17 16.34
N ARG A 90 -2.13 11.88 15.50
CA ARG A 90 -2.94 11.25 14.43
C ARG A 90 -2.07 10.56 13.38
N SER A 91 -0.96 11.18 13.00
CA SER A 91 -0.02 10.59 12.03
C SER A 91 0.66 9.34 12.59
N LEU A 92 1.05 9.37 13.87
CA LEU A 92 1.66 8.24 14.57
C LEU A 92 0.67 7.08 14.68
N SER A 93 -0.55 7.34 15.17
CA SER A 93 -1.61 6.33 15.26
C SER A 93 -1.92 5.70 13.90
N LYS A 94 -1.92 6.50 12.82
CA LYS A 94 -2.15 5.99 11.47
C LYS A 94 -1.00 5.11 10.97
N LYS A 95 0.25 5.47 11.28
CA LYS A 95 1.43 4.66 10.96
C LYS A 95 1.39 3.31 11.69
N GLU A 96 1.11 3.29 12.99
CA GLU A 96 1.00 2.05 13.77
C GLU A 96 -0.09 1.12 13.22
N PHE A 97 -1.21 1.69 12.78
CA PHE A 97 -2.27 0.92 12.13
C PHE A 97 -1.78 0.24 10.84
N LEU A 98 -1.04 0.96 9.98
CA LEU A 98 -0.47 0.38 8.77
C LEU A 98 0.58 -0.70 9.07
N GLU A 99 1.40 -0.52 10.11
CA GLU A 99 2.36 -1.52 10.56
C GLU A 99 1.65 -2.82 11.00
N ARG A 100 0.53 -2.72 11.73
CA ARG A 100 -0.28 -3.88 12.14
C ARG A 100 -0.96 -4.59 10.96
N MET A 101 -1.38 -3.85 9.94
CA MET A 101 -1.98 -4.44 8.73
C MET A 101 -0.95 -5.01 7.75
N MET A 102 0.32 -4.64 7.87
CA MET A 102 1.37 -5.01 6.93
C MET A 102 1.51 -6.52 6.69
N PRO A 103 1.40 -7.40 7.72
CA PRO A 103 1.40 -8.85 7.50
C PRO A 103 0.24 -9.31 6.62
N ALA A 104 -0.97 -8.79 6.84
CA ALA A 104 -2.14 -9.12 6.03
C ALA A 104 -1.93 -8.68 4.57
N LEU A 105 -1.39 -7.48 4.36
CA LEU A 105 -1.05 -7.00 3.01
C LEU A 105 -0.01 -7.89 2.32
N LYS A 106 1.04 -8.33 3.03
CA LYS A 106 2.08 -9.25 2.49
C LYS A 106 1.50 -10.61 2.09
N THR A 107 0.49 -11.11 2.82
CA THR A 107 -0.13 -12.40 2.50
C THR A 107 -0.82 -12.41 1.15
N LEU A 108 -1.28 -11.24 0.66
CA LEU A 108 -1.98 -11.13 -0.64
C LEU A 108 -1.13 -11.56 -1.84
N VAL A 109 0.20 -11.49 -1.72
CA VAL A 109 1.14 -11.81 -2.81
C VAL A 109 1.98 -13.06 -2.54
N SER A 110 1.79 -13.68 -1.37
CA SER A 110 2.54 -14.85 -0.91
C SER A 110 1.75 -16.16 -1.10
N GLN A 111 0.63 -16.10 -1.81
CA GLN A 111 -0.22 -17.25 -2.16
C GLN A 111 0.32 -18.01 -3.37
#